data_AF-A0A1F7YJ38-F1
#
_entry.id   AF-A0A1F7YJ38-F1
#
_cell.length_a   1.000
_cell.length_b   1.000
_cell.length_c   1.000
_cell.angle_alpha   90.00
_cell.angle_beta   90.00
_cell.angle_gamma   90.00
#
_symmetry.space_group_name_H-M   'P 1'
#
loop_
_entity.id
_entity.type
_entity.pdbx_description
1 polymer ?
#
loop_
_entity_poly.entity_id
_entity_poly.type
_entity_poly.pdbx_seq_one_letter_code
_entity_poly.pdbx_strand_id
1 'polypeptide(L)'
;MNKLHHAFTLVELLVVIAIIVMLLAASLIGIQGSKETTRDVRRKADLEAIREALELYKADNNVYPYSNPENACDSSEGSCGTACTSGTNSCGGVAWAAPMTNLQPNFIADLPEDSINDDTHFYYYEPVCNQTSTVCGVSKTCTGINNCCAYELGTQLEADSTWYRVCSP
;
A
#
# COMPACT_ATOMS: atom_id res chain seq x y z
N MET A 1 -53.91 44.65 11.53
CA MET A 1 -53.70 44.14 10.16
C MET A 1 -53.25 42.69 10.27
N ASN A 2 -54.14 41.75 10.03
CA ASN A 2 -53.84 40.33 10.18
C ASN A 2 -53.19 39.83 8.88
N LYS A 3 -51.90 39.48 8.95
CA LYS A 3 -51.17 38.91 7.80
C LYS A 3 -51.71 37.50 7.55
N LEU A 4 -52.25 37.24 6.36
CA LEU A 4 -52.60 35.90 5.92
C LEU A 4 -51.31 35.12 5.67
N HIS A 5 -51.06 34.10 6.50
CA HIS A 5 -49.95 33.18 6.28
C HIS A 5 -50.29 32.31 5.08
N HIS A 6 -49.49 32.39 4.03
CA HIS A 6 -49.65 31.56 2.84
C HIS A 6 -49.23 30.13 3.19
N ALA A 7 -50.18 29.20 3.13
CA ALA A 7 -49.92 27.79 3.31
C ALA A 7 -49.34 27.20 2.00
N PHE A 8 -48.33 26.35 2.12
CA PHE A 8 -47.73 25.62 1.01
C PHE A 8 -48.75 24.70 0.33
N THR A 9 -48.66 24.58 -0.99
CA THR A 9 -49.53 23.66 -1.75
C THR A 9 -49.01 22.23 -1.66
N LEU A 10 -49.92 21.23 -1.74
CA LEU A 10 -49.54 19.82 -1.83
C LEU A 10 -48.65 19.54 -3.05
N VAL A 11 -48.86 20.28 -4.13
CA VAL A 11 -48.08 20.17 -5.36
C VAL A 11 -46.65 20.68 -5.14
N GLU A 12 -46.46 21.79 -4.43
CA GLU A 12 -45.11 22.26 -4.08
C GLU A 12 -44.34 21.25 -3.25
N LEU A 13 -44.98 20.63 -2.26
CA LEU A 13 -44.32 19.60 -1.44
C LEU A 13 -43.93 18.38 -2.29
N LEU A 14 -44.80 17.99 -3.24
CA LEU A 14 -44.56 16.86 -4.13
C LEU A 14 -43.40 17.10 -5.09
N VAL A 15 -43.28 18.32 -5.63
CA VAL A 15 -42.16 18.70 -6.50
C VAL A 15 -40.85 18.70 -5.72
N VAL A 16 -40.85 19.19 -4.47
CA VAL A 16 -39.63 19.24 -3.64
C VAL A 16 -39.12 17.84 -3.33
N ILE A 17 -39.98 16.89 -2.93
CA ILE A 17 -39.54 15.52 -2.66
C ILE A 17 -39.05 14.82 -3.94
N ALA A 18 -39.66 15.11 -5.10
CA ALA A 18 -39.20 14.56 -6.38
C ALA A 18 -37.79 15.05 -6.73
N ILE A 19 -37.50 16.34 -6.51
CA ILE A 19 -36.16 16.90 -6.73
C ILE A 19 -35.15 16.30 -5.75
N ILE A 20 -35.50 16.14 -4.46
CA ILE A 20 -34.61 15.53 -3.46
C ILE A 20 -34.22 14.10 -3.87
N VAL A 21 -35.20 13.28 -4.29
CA VAL A 21 -34.94 11.90 -4.74
C VAL A 21 -34.02 11.87 -5.96
N MET A 22 -34.25 12.76 -6.93
CA MET A 22 -33.40 12.87 -8.12
C MET A 22 -31.95 13.26 -7.78
N LEU A 23 -31.77 14.25 -6.89
CA LEU A 23 -30.44 14.69 -6.46
C LEU A 23 -29.69 13.61 -5.68
N LEU A 24 -30.39 12.89 -4.78
CA LEU A 24 -29.79 11.78 -4.03
C LEU A 24 -29.32 10.67 -4.98
N ALA A 25 -30.12 10.30 -5.98
CA ALA A 25 -29.74 9.30 -6.97
C ALA A 25 -28.49 9.71 -7.77
N ALA A 26 -28.38 10.98 -8.16
CA ALA A 26 -27.23 11.49 -8.90
C ALA A 26 -25.94 11.61 -8.04
N SER A 27 -26.08 11.87 -6.75
CA SER A 27 -24.94 12.13 -5.84
C SER A 27 -24.02 10.92 -5.59
N LEU A 28 -24.53 9.70 -5.76
CA LEU A 28 -23.79 8.47 -5.46
C LEU A 28 -22.74 8.10 -6.53
N ILE A 29 -22.83 8.65 -7.74
CA ILE A 29 -22.00 8.22 -8.89
C ILE A 29 -20.55 8.74 -8.79
N GLY A 30 -20.25 9.76 -7.96
CA GLY A 30 -18.94 10.42 -7.94
C GLY A 30 -17.97 10.05 -6.81
N ILE A 31 -18.39 9.28 -5.79
CA ILE A 31 -17.61 9.13 -4.54
C ILE A 31 -16.56 8.00 -4.61
N GLN A 32 -16.75 7.01 -5.49
CA GLN A 32 -15.93 5.79 -5.50
C GLN A 32 -14.48 6.05 -5.94
N GLY A 33 -14.25 6.70 -7.09
CA GLY A 33 -12.89 6.95 -7.60
C GLY A 33 -12.03 7.89 -6.72
N SER A 34 -12.64 8.77 -5.93
CA SER A 34 -11.90 9.63 -4.98
C SER A 34 -11.29 8.83 -3.82
N LYS A 35 -11.92 7.72 -3.41
CA LYS A 35 -11.43 6.87 -2.32
C LYS A 35 -10.24 6.03 -2.77
N GLU A 36 -10.32 5.46 -3.97
CA GLU A 36 -9.23 4.70 -4.61
C GLU A 36 -7.96 5.55 -4.73
N THR A 37 -8.10 6.75 -5.31
CA THR A 37 -6.95 7.67 -5.47
C THR A 37 -6.31 8.05 -4.12
N THR A 38 -7.13 8.23 -3.07
CA THR A 38 -6.61 8.56 -1.74
C THR A 38 -5.83 7.40 -1.13
N ARG A 39 -6.30 6.16 -1.30
CA ARG A 39 -5.58 4.97 -0.85
C ARG A 39 -4.29 4.76 -1.64
N ASP A 40 -4.29 4.98 -2.95
CA ASP A 40 -3.08 4.91 -3.77
C ASP A 40 -2.02 5.93 -3.35
N VAL A 41 -2.43 7.16 -3.01
CA VAL A 41 -1.50 8.17 -2.44
C VAL A 41 -0.91 7.69 -1.13
N ARG A 42 -1.74 7.11 -0.25
CA ARG A 42 -1.28 6.56 1.03
C ARG A 42 -0.30 5.40 0.82
N ARG A 43 -0.61 4.43 -0.04
CA ARG A 43 0.27 3.31 -0.38
C ARG A 43 1.65 3.75 -0.83
N LYS A 44 1.70 4.77 -1.70
CA LYS A 44 2.96 5.35 -2.16
C LYS A 44 3.75 5.97 -1.01
N ALA A 45 3.09 6.72 -0.12
CA ALA A 45 3.74 7.31 1.04
C ALA A 45 4.24 6.26 2.05
N ASP A 46 3.46 5.20 2.27
CA ASP A 46 3.81 4.09 3.16
C ASP A 46 5.07 3.37 2.66
N LEU A 47 5.17 3.10 1.35
CA LEU A 47 6.37 2.50 0.74
C LEU A 47 7.62 3.40 0.86
N GLU A 48 7.46 4.71 0.70
CA GLU A 48 8.57 5.65 0.89
C GLU A 48 9.04 5.70 2.35
N ALA A 49 8.13 5.63 3.32
CA ALA A 49 8.47 5.55 4.73
C ALA A 49 9.25 4.26 5.07
N ILE A 50 8.84 3.12 4.50
CA ILE A 50 9.59 1.86 4.64
C ILE A 50 10.97 1.97 4.00
N ARG A 51 11.08 2.56 2.78
CA ARG A 51 12.38 2.78 2.12
C ARG A 51 13.31 3.60 3.00
N GLU A 52 12.83 4.70 3.57
CA GLU A 52 13.63 5.55 4.47
C GLU A 52 14.11 4.77 5.70
N ALA A 53 13.23 4.00 6.32
CA ALA A 53 13.58 3.16 7.46
C ALA A 53 14.65 2.10 7.11
N LEU A 54 14.57 1.51 5.91
CA LEU A 54 15.57 0.57 5.41
C LEU A 54 16.93 1.24 5.22
N GLU A 55 16.97 2.45 4.66
CA GLU A 55 18.21 3.21 4.51
C GLU A 55 18.85 3.54 5.85
N LEU A 56 18.05 3.99 6.83
CA LEU A 56 18.53 4.26 8.18
C LEU A 56 19.05 3.00 8.86
N TYR A 57 18.33 1.88 8.74
CA TYR A 57 18.80 0.59 9.27
C TYR A 57 20.15 0.19 8.67
N LYS A 58 20.31 0.29 7.35
CA LYS A 58 21.57 -0.04 6.67
C LYS A 58 22.68 0.91 7.05
N ALA A 59 22.40 2.20 7.25
CA ALA A 59 23.40 3.15 7.71
C ALA A 59 23.99 2.75 9.07
N ASP A 60 23.16 2.23 9.97
CA ASP A 60 23.58 1.81 11.31
C ASP A 60 24.18 0.39 11.34
N ASN A 61 23.69 -0.52 10.50
CA ASN A 61 24.03 -1.95 10.55
C ASN A 61 24.95 -2.41 9.41
N ASN A 62 25.29 -1.53 8.45
CA ASN A 62 26.05 -1.79 7.22
C ASN A 62 25.45 -2.81 6.24
N VAL A 63 24.26 -3.33 6.53
CA VAL A 63 23.51 -4.29 5.69
C VAL A 63 22.03 -4.01 5.85
N TYR A 64 21.23 -4.24 4.81
CA TYR A 64 19.79 -4.23 4.98
C TYR A 64 19.33 -5.40 5.87
N PRO A 65 18.19 -5.28 6.58
CA PRO A 65 17.67 -6.41 7.34
C PRO A 65 17.35 -7.55 6.35
N TYR A 66 17.52 -8.81 6.73
CA TYR A 66 17.17 -9.95 5.86
C TYR A 66 17.01 -11.22 6.70
N SER A 67 16.32 -12.23 6.17
CA SER A 67 16.22 -13.57 6.76
C SER A 67 17.31 -14.48 6.16
N ASN A 68 17.89 -15.37 6.97
CA ASN A 68 18.88 -16.35 6.50
C ASN A 68 18.38 -17.78 6.79
N PRO A 69 18.17 -18.63 5.77
CA PRO A 69 18.35 -18.35 4.35
C PRO A 69 17.29 -17.36 3.81
N GLU A 70 17.69 -16.55 2.84
CA GLU A 70 16.79 -15.72 2.04
C GLU A 70 16.29 -16.64 0.91
N ASN A 71 15.09 -17.21 1.10
CA ASN A 71 14.55 -18.26 0.24
C ASN A 71 13.05 -18.11 -0.04
N ALA A 72 12.45 -17.03 0.44
CA ALA A 72 11.03 -16.79 0.35
C ALA A 72 10.79 -15.30 0.17
N CYS A 73 9.79 -14.99 -0.63
CA CYS A 73 9.21 -13.67 -0.59
C CYS A 73 8.37 -13.48 0.65
N ASP A 74 8.43 -12.26 1.15
CA ASP A 74 7.67 -11.83 2.29
C ASP A 74 6.82 -10.59 1.92
N SER A 75 5.66 -10.49 2.55
CA SER A 75 4.74 -9.38 2.40
C SER A 75 4.24 -8.89 3.75
N SER A 76 3.46 -7.80 3.74
CA SER A 76 2.74 -7.30 4.91
C SER A 76 1.72 -8.30 5.44
N GLU A 77 1.34 -9.31 4.66
CA GLU A 77 0.36 -10.34 5.03
C GLU A 77 1.01 -11.67 5.49
N GLY A 78 2.29 -11.92 5.17
CA GLY A 78 2.99 -13.14 5.56
C GLY A 78 4.14 -13.54 4.63
N SER A 79 4.51 -14.82 4.64
CA SER A 79 5.61 -15.37 3.82
C SER A 79 5.08 -16.34 2.76
N CYS A 80 5.56 -16.23 1.52
CA CYS A 80 5.04 -16.97 0.37
C CYS A 80 5.71 -18.33 0.14
N GLY A 81 6.74 -18.73 0.91
CA GLY A 81 7.37 -20.05 0.85
C GLY A 81 7.99 -20.47 -0.50
N THR A 82 7.91 -19.63 -1.54
CA THR A 82 8.46 -19.80 -2.90
C THR A 82 8.92 -18.43 -3.39
N ALA A 83 9.99 -18.39 -4.21
CA ALA A 83 10.50 -17.18 -4.83
C ALA A 83 9.42 -16.45 -5.66
N CYS A 84 9.32 -15.13 -5.53
CA CYS A 84 8.31 -14.35 -6.24
C CYS A 84 8.53 -14.42 -7.74
N THR A 85 7.47 -14.74 -8.45
CA THR A 85 7.21 -14.06 -9.72
C THR A 85 6.45 -12.79 -9.38
N SER A 86 6.93 -11.64 -9.86
CA SER A 86 6.21 -10.39 -9.64
C SER A 86 4.75 -10.53 -10.09
N GLY A 87 3.79 -10.43 -9.16
CA GLY A 87 2.40 -10.22 -9.50
C GLY A 87 1.39 -11.34 -9.28
N THR A 88 1.64 -12.36 -8.44
CA THR A 88 0.62 -13.44 -8.31
C THR A 88 0.23 -13.96 -6.93
N ASN A 89 0.85 -13.65 -5.80
CA ASN A 89 0.37 -14.22 -4.53
C ASN A 89 0.39 -13.20 -3.39
N SER A 90 -0.75 -13.04 -2.72
CA SER A 90 -0.74 -12.73 -1.30
C SER A 90 -0.06 -13.84 -0.53
N CYS A 91 0.77 -13.43 0.42
CA CYS A 91 1.43 -14.36 1.31
C CYS A 91 0.57 -14.46 2.56
N GLY A 92 0.07 -15.66 2.89
CA GLY A 92 -0.65 -15.87 4.15
C GLY A 92 0.32 -16.12 5.30
N GLY A 93 0.08 -15.52 6.47
CA GLY A 93 0.88 -15.82 7.65
C GLY A 93 0.79 -14.77 8.76
N VAL A 94 1.91 -14.56 9.44
CA VAL A 94 2.04 -13.49 10.42
C VAL A 94 2.32 -12.20 9.66
N ALA A 95 1.42 -11.24 9.76
CA ALA A 95 1.60 -9.91 9.19
C ALA A 95 2.91 -9.31 9.69
N TRP A 96 3.69 -8.74 8.76
CA TRP A 96 5.01 -8.17 9.04
C TRP A 96 5.90 -9.11 9.87
N ALA A 97 6.41 -10.16 9.23
CA ALA A 97 7.38 -11.05 9.86
C ALA A 97 8.80 -10.43 9.87
N ALA A 98 9.73 -11.10 10.56
CA ALA A 98 11.14 -10.86 10.32
C ALA A 98 11.44 -11.09 8.82
N PRO A 99 12.19 -10.21 8.16
CA PRO A 99 13.13 -9.25 8.76
C PRO A 99 12.57 -7.84 9.01
N MET A 100 11.34 -7.51 8.60
CA MET A 100 10.82 -6.14 8.66
C MET A 100 10.56 -5.63 10.08
N THR A 101 10.23 -6.51 11.01
CA THR A 101 10.09 -6.15 12.43
C THR A 101 11.37 -5.62 13.06
N ASN A 102 12.54 -5.86 12.47
CA ASN A 102 13.82 -5.29 12.92
C ASN A 102 13.92 -3.78 12.66
N LEU A 103 13.04 -3.22 11.81
CA LEU A 103 12.95 -1.77 11.61
C LEU A 103 12.29 -1.06 12.80
N GLN A 104 11.48 -1.79 13.57
CA GLN A 104 10.76 -1.23 14.70
C GLN A 104 11.52 -1.37 16.02
N PRO A 105 11.31 -0.44 16.97
CA PRO A 105 10.68 0.87 16.81
C PRO A 105 11.68 1.95 16.34
N ASN A 106 12.95 1.59 16.13
CA ASN A 106 14.05 2.55 16.05
C ASN A 106 14.15 3.28 14.71
N PHE A 107 13.70 2.64 13.62
CA PHE A 107 13.79 3.16 12.25
C PHE A 107 12.42 3.51 11.67
N ILE A 108 11.37 2.84 12.16
CA ILE A 108 9.97 3.17 11.91
C ILE A 108 9.15 2.84 13.16
N ALA A 109 8.18 3.69 13.50
CA ALA A 109 7.35 3.46 14.69
C ALA A 109 6.48 2.21 14.53
N ASP A 110 5.68 2.18 13.45
CA ASP A 110 4.82 1.09 13.08
C ASP A 110 4.95 0.78 11.60
N LEU A 111 5.01 -0.50 11.25
CA LEU A 111 4.96 -0.92 9.85
C LEU A 111 3.54 -0.67 9.31
N PRO A 112 3.39 0.00 8.16
CA PRO A 112 2.09 0.36 7.63
C PRO A 112 1.32 -0.88 7.17
N GLU A 113 0.01 -0.87 7.30
CA GLU A 113 -0.88 -1.89 6.75
C GLU A 113 -1.84 -1.21 5.78
N ASP A 114 -2.09 -1.84 4.63
CA ASP A 114 -3.06 -1.31 3.69
C ASP A 114 -4.45 -1.29 4.34
N SER A 115 -5.28 -0.29 4.03
CA SER A 115 -6.62 -0.22 4.60
C SER A 115 -7.59 -1.31 4.12
N ILE A 116 -7.27 -1.95 2.98
CA ILE A 116 -8.00 -3.09 2.44
C ILE A 116 -7.34 -4.39 2.90
N ASN A 117 -6.00 -4.48 2.82
CA ASN A 117 -5.15 -5.62 3.19
C ASN A 117 -5.81 -6.96 2.81
N ASP A 118 -5.92 -7.15 1.49
CA ASP A 118 -6.48 -8.35 0.88
C ASP A 118 -5.46 -8.98 -0.07
N ASP A 119 -5.89 -10.06 -0.74
CA ASP A 119 -5.03 -10.84 -1.63
C ASP A 119 -4.40 -10.04 -2.80
N THR A 120 -4.82 -8.79 -3.01
CA THR A 120 -4.39 -7.90 -4.10
C THR A 120 -3.69 -6.64 -3.58
N HIS A 121 -4.11 -6.11 -2.42
CA HIS A 121 -3.68 -4.84 -1.87
C HIS A 121 -2.83 -5.06 -0.62
N PHE A 122 -1.59 -5.49 -0.82
CA PHE A 122 -0.59 -5.69 0.22
C PHE A 122 0.74 -5.06 -0.17
N TYR A 123 1.62 -4.87 0.82
CA TYR A 123 2.99 -4.42 0.59
C TYR A 123 3.90 -5.64 0.48
N TYR A 124 4.60 -5.82 -0.65
CA TYR A 124 5.68 -6.80 -0.74
C TYR A 124 7.03 -6.15 -0.51
N TYR A 125 7.99 -6.95 -0.06
CA TYR A 125 9.37 -6.54 0.11
C TYR A 125 10.31 -7.69 -0.22
N GLU A 126 11.35 -7.38 -0.98
CA GLU A 126 12.30 -8.36 -1.49
C GLU A 126 13.73 -7.82 -1.32
N PRO A 127 14.55 -8.39 -0.42
CA PRO A 127 15.97 -8.07 -0.36
C PRO A 127 16.73 -8.68 -1.55
N VAL A 128 17.70 -7.95 -2.11
CA VAL A 128 18.65 -8.53 -3.06
C VAL A 128 19.88 -8.98 -2.28
N CYS A 129 20.04 -10.29 -2.09
CA CYS A 129 21.14 -10.87 -1.30
C CYS A 129 22.01 -11.81 -2.14
N ASN A 130 23.33 -11.60 -2.11
CA ASN A 130 24.32 -12.53 -2.70
C ASN A 130 24.07 -12.88 -4.18
N GLN A 131 23.34 -12.03 -4.91
CA GLN A 131 22.91 -12.26 -6.27
C GLN A 131 22.93 -10.97 -7.09
N THR A 132 22.79 -11.13 -8.41
CA THR A 132 22.47 -10.04 -9.32
C THR A 132 20.99 -10.08 -9.65
N SER A 133 20.26 -9.02 -9.32
CA SER A 133 18.84 -8.87 -9.67
C SER A 133 18.59 -7.51 -10.33
N THR A 134 17.55 -7.42 -11.15
CA THR A 134 17.11 -6.15 -11.73
C THR A 134 15.96 -5.62 -10.89
N VAL A 135 16.20 -4.55 -10.13
CA VAL A 135 15.22 -3.91 -9.27
C VAL A 135 14.97 -2.48 -9.77
N CYS A 136 13.70 -2.11 -9.96
CA CYS A 136 13.29 -0.84 -10.56
C CYS A 136 14.02 -0.49 -11.88
N GLY A 137 14.28 -1.49 -12.72
CA GLY A 137 14.95 -1.29 -14.01
C GLY A 137 16.47 -1.09 -13.93
N VAL A 138 17.07 -1.18 -12.75
CA VAL A 138 18.51 -1.06 -12.53
C VAL A 138 19.08 -2.40 -12.06
N SER A 139 20.17 -2.85 -12.67
CA SER A 139 20.87 -4.07 -12.23
C SER A 139 21.62 -3.79 -10.93
N LYS A 140 21.28 -4.53 -9.87
CA LYS A 140 21.95 -4.52 -8.58
C LYS A 140 22.67 -5.84 -8.39
N THR A 141 23.94 -5.76 -8.02
CA THR A 141 24.79 -6.93 -7.76
C THR A 141 25.29 -6.87 -6.34
N CYS A 142 24.80 -7.78 -5.50
CA CYS A 142 25.23 -7.90 -4.12
C CYS A 142 26.22 -9.06 -4.00
N THR A 143 27.45 -8.76 -3.57
CA THR A 143 28.54 -9.74 -3.46
C THR A 143 28.95 -9.95 -2.00
N GLY A 144 29.26 -11.19 -1.65
CA GLY A 144 29.55 -11.60 -0.27
C GLY A 144 28.57 -12.69 0.17
N ILE A 145 28.91 -13.40 1.24
CA ILE A 145 27.95 -14.26 1.93
C ILE A 145 27.13 -13.34 2.83
N ASN A 146 25.81 -13.52 2.88
CA ASN A 146 24.95 -12.79 3.82
C ASN A 146 24.97 -11.26 3.62
N ASN A 147 25.19 -10.78 2.39
CA ASN A 147 25.22 -9.37 2.05
C ASN A 147 24.02 -9.00 1.19
N CYS A 148 23.08 -8.28 1.81
CA CYS A 148 21.91 -7.73 1.15
C CYS A 148 22.12 -6.23 0.94
N CYS A 149 22.33 -5.86 -0.32
CA CYS A 149 22.81 -4.52 -0.68
C CYS A 149 21.77 -3.64 -1.36
N ALA A 150 20.61 -4.21 -1.70
CA ALA A 150 19.44 -3.52 -2.22
C ALA A 150 18.14 -4.16 -1.70
N TYR A 151 17.05 -3.41 -1.80
CA TYR A 151 15.69 -3.80 -1.47
C TYR A 151 14.75 -3.34 -2.58
N GLU A 152 13.78 -4.19 -2.91
CA GLU A 152 12.64 -3.84 -3.74
C GLU A 152 11.37 -3.88 -2.88
N LEU A 153 10.58 -2.82 -2.96
CA LEU A 153 9.29 -2.69 -2.31
C LEU A 153 8.22 -2.45 -3.36
N GLY A 154 6.98 -2.83 -3.08
CA GLY A 154 5.88 -2.37 -3.91
C GLY A 154 4.50 -2.82 -3.45
N THR A 155 3.53 -2.41 -4.25
CA THR A 155 2.09 -2.62 -4.03
C THR A 155 1.35 -2.48 -5.35
N GLN A 156 0.19 -3.10 -5.47
CA GLN A 156 -0.73 -2.81 -6.57
C GLN A 156 -1.54 -1.53 -6.27
N LEU A 157 -1.74 -0.68 -7.28
CA LEU A 157 -2.59 0.50 -7.22
C LEU A 157 -4.01 0.17 -7.67
N GLU A 158 -5.01 0.79 -7.04
CA GLU A 158 -6.42 0.56 -7.37
C GLU A 158 -6.83 1.24 -8.66
N ALA A 159 -6.32 2.45 -8.93
CA ALA A 159 -6.78 3.26 -10.05
C ALA A 159 -6.52 2.62 -11.44
N ASP A 160 -5.46 1.80 -11.56
CA ASP A 160 -5.03 1.22 -12.84
C ASP A 160 -4.57 -0.24 -12.75
N SER A 161 -4.67 -0.87 -11.58
CA SER A 161 -4.18 -2.23 -11.30
C SER A 161 -2.70 -2.43 -11.61
N THR A 162 -1.92 -1.33 -11.69
CA THR A 162 -0.48 -1.41 -11.95
C THR A 162 0.30 -1.62 -10.66
N TRP A 163 1.45 -2.27 -10.79
CA TRP A 163 2.40 -2.38 -9.70
C TRP A 163 3.21 -1.10 -9.56
N TYR A 164 3.09 -0.43 -8.42
CA TYR A 164 3.97 0.64 -8.02
C TYR A 164 5.13 0.07 -7.22
N ARG A 165 6.36 0.41 -7.64
CA ARG A 165 7.58 -0.13 -7.06
C ARG A 165 8.49 0.99 -6.59
N VAL A 166 9.11 0.78 -5.44
CA VAL A 166 10.07 1.66 -4.82
C VAL A 166 11.29 0.81 -4.49
N CYS A 167 12.49 1.27 -4.88
CA CYS A 167 13.71 0.53 -4.61
C CYS A 167 14.66 1.35 -3.76
N SER A 168 15.46 0.67 -2.95
CA SER A 168 16.61 1.31 -2.33
C SER A 168 17.62 1.75 -3.40
N PRO A 169 18.25 2.93 -3.24
CA PRO A 169 19.21 3.48 -4.21
C PRO A 169 20.45 2.63 -4.49
#